data_AF-A0A7W0UM93-F1
#
_entry.id   AF-A0A7W0UM93-F1
#
_cell.length_a   1.000
_cell.length_b   1.000
_cell.length_c   1.000
_cell.angle_alpha   90.00
_cell.angle_beta   90.00
_cell.angle_gamma   90.00
#
_symmetry.space_group_name_H-M   'P 1'
#
loop_
_entity.id
_entity.type
_entity.pdbx_description
1 polymer ?
#
loop_
_entity_poly.entity_id
_entity_poly.type
_entity_poly.pdbx_seq_one_letter_code
_entity_poly.pdbx_strand_id
1 'polypeptide(L)'
;GSAFIEIYQNCNIFNDGAFLALTSKDGRTTNRIYLEHGKAIRFGPDHAKGVRMTSSGQLEIVDVAEVGEDALVVHDEHRDDAGLAFALSRLASGPTKPTPLGVFRQVERPVYGDAMEEQLRAAAAKQGPGDLAKLLSSGDTWTVN
;
A
#
# COMPACT_ATOMS: atom_id res chain seq x y z
N GLY A 1 -0.13 -13.46 0.37
CA GLY A 1 -0.41 -12.08 -0.05
C GLY A 1 0.86 -11.41 -0.55
N SER A 2 0.81 -10.10 -0.77
CA SER A 2 1.99 -9.30 -1.16
C SER A 2 1.98 -7.99 -0.38
N ALA A 3 3.16 -7.54 0.05
CA ALA A 3 3.34 -6.28 0.76
C ALA A 3 4.45 -5.47 0.09
N PHE A 4 4.26 -4.15 0.03
CA PHE A 4 5.28 -3.20 -0.38
C PHE A 4 5.51 -2.24 0.78
N ILE A 5 6.77 -2.11 1.21
CA ILE A 5 7.17 -1.24 2.32
C ILE A 5 8.28 -0.33 1.80
N GLU A 6 7.99 0.96 1.74
CA GLU A 6 8.99 1.98 1.44
C GLU A 6 9.64 2.47 2.74
N ILE A 7 10.97 2.38 2.82
CA ILE A 7 11.74 2.82 3.98
C ILE A 7 12.70 3.91 3.53
N TYR A 8 12.52 5.13 4.06
CA TYR A 8 13.45 6.22 3.87
C TYR A 8 14.71 5.99 4.71
N GLN A 9 15.78 5.59 4.04
CA GLN A 9 17.06 5.28 4.65
C GLN A 9 18.15 6.23 4.18
N ASN A 10 18.76 6.94 5.13
CA ASN A 10 19.89 7.83 4.85
C ASN A 10 21.13 7.02 4.43
N CYS A 11 21.87 7.52 3.45
CA CYS A 11 23.18 6.98 3.08
C CYS A 11 24.25 8.02 3.41
N ASN A 12 24.91 7.88 4.56
CA ASN A 12 25.84 8.89 5.08
C ASN A 12 27.04 9.19 4.15
N ILE A 13 27.41 8.26 3.26
CA ILE A 13 28.57 8.45 2.37
C ILE A 13 28.19 9.20 1.10
N PHE A 14 27.05 8.88 0.48
CA PHE A 14 26.72 9.36 -0.87
C PHE A 14 25.52 10.31 -0.91
N ASN A 15 24.68 10.31 0.12
CA ASN A 15 23.46 11.10 0.15
C ASN A 15 23.10 11.44 1.60
N ASP A 16 24.06 12.04 2.31
CA ASP A 16 23.86 12.40 3.70
C ASP A 16 22.84 13.52 3.83
N GLY A 17 22.01 13.42 4.87
CA GLY A 17 20.99 14.41 5.17
C GLY A 17 19.73 14.36 4.29
N ALA A 18 19.61 13.41 3.36
CA ALA A 18 18.53 13.33 2.38
C ALA A 18 17.11 13.36 2.98
N PHE A 19 16.97 12.88 4.21
CA PHE A 19 15.69 12.78 4.91
C PHE A 19 15.63 13.63 6.20
N LEU A 20 16.53 14.61 6.39
CA LEU A 20 16.57 15.44 7.62
C LEU A 20 15.26 16.18 7.88
N ALA A 21 14.58 16.61 6.83
CA ALA A 21 13.26 17.23 6.93
C ALA A 21 12.20 16.31 7.56
N LEU A 22 12.43 14.98 7.59
CA LEU A 22 11.58 14.00 8.27
C LEU A 22 12.23 13.43 9.53
N THR A 23 13.55 13.30 9.60
CA THR A 23 14.23 12.58 10.70
C THR A 23 14.70 13.47 11.85
N SER A 24 14.89 14.77 11.60
CA SER A 24 15.23 15.78 12.63
C SER A 24 14.13 15.91 13.67
N LYS A 25 14.45 16.50 14.83
CA LYS A 25 13.47 16.73 15.91
C LYS A 25 12.29 17.57 15.42
N ASP A 26 12.57 18.66 14.70
CA ASP A 26 11.54 19.55 14.18
C ASP A 26 10.74 18.86 13.07
N GLY A 27 11.43 18.20 12.13
CA GLY A 27 10.80 17.48 11.03
C GLY A 27 9.88 16.33 11.47
N ARG A 28 10.21 15.66 12.58
CA ARG A 28 9.34 14.64 13.18
C ARG A 28 7.97 15.20 13.59
N THR A 29 7.93 16.44 14.04
CA THR A 29 6.70 17.11 14.48
C THR A 29 5.97 17.76 13.30
N THR A 30 6.71 18.41 12.41
CA THR A 30 6.10 19.27 11.37
C THR A 30 5.84 18.58 10.04
N ASN A 31 6.63 17.57 9.68
CA ASN A 31 6.62 16.97 8.35
C ASN A 31 6.26 15.48 8.31
N ARG A 32 5.96 14.85 9.46
CA ARG A 32 5.44 13.49 9.49
C ARG A 32 3.94 13.50 9.68
N ILE A 33 3.23 12.86 8.76
CA ILE A 33 1.79 12.65 8.88
C ILE A 33 1.59 11.17 9.19
N TYR A 34 1.43 10.83 10.46
CA TYR A 34 1.17 9.45 10.84
C TYR A 34 -0.29 9.09 10.53
N LEU A 35 -0.45 8.08 9.67
CA LEU A 35 -1.74 7.55 9.28
C LEU A 35 -2.19 6.51 10.32
N GLU A 36 -3.36 6.73 10.89
CA GLU A 36 -3.97 5.82 11.87
C GLU A 36 -5.39 5.51 11.44
N HIS A 37 -5.72 4.23 11.29
CA HIS A 37 -7.04 3.80 10.86
C HIS A 37 -8.15 4.31 11.79
N GLY A 38 -9.24 4.79 11.19
CA GLY A 38 -10.41 5.31 11.89
C GLY A 38 -10.22 6.69 12.50
N LYS A 39 -9.06 7.34 12.32
CA LYS A 39 -8.80 8.70 12.85
C LYS A 39 -8.75 9.75 11.75
N ALA A 40 -9.17 10.97 12.09
CA ALA A 40 -8.94 12.13 11.26
C ALA A 40 -7.44 12.37 11.07
N ILE A 41 -7.01 12.62 9.84
CA ILE A 41 -5.59 12.80 9.51
C ILE A 41 -5.13 14.18 10.01
N ARG A 42 -4.37 14.18 11.10
CA ARG A 42 -3.85 15.39 11.76
C ARG A 42 -2.36 15.28 12.04
N PHE A 43 -1.65 16.40 11.95
CA PHE A 43 -0.21 16.46 12.19
C PHE A 43 0.25 17.90 12.51
N GLY A 44 1.55 18.09 12.65
CA GLY A 44 2.13 19.38 13.00
C GLY A 44 2.15 19.62 14.52
N PRO A 45 2.78 20.72 14.96
CA PRO A 45 2.73 21.16 16.35
C PRO A 45 1.28 21.25 16.83
N ASP A 46 1.00 20.66 18.00
CA ASP A 46 -0.34 20.63 18.62
C ASP A 46 -1.47 20.11 17.71
N HIS A 47 -1.15 19.29 16.70
CA HIS A 47 -2.12 18.78 15.71
C HIS A 47 -2.91 19.90 14.99
N ALA A 48 -2.25 21.03 14.75
CA ALA A 48 -2.86 22.21 14.12
C ALA A 48 -3.10 22.05 12.61
N LYS A 49 -2.43 21.10 11.94
CA LYS A 49 -2.63 20.81 10.51
C LYS A 49 -3.44 19.53 10.31
N GLY A 50 -4.16 19.47 9.20
CA GLY A 50 -4.90 18.30 8.77
C GLY A 50 -4.88 18.10 7.27
N VAL A 51 -5.44 16.97 6.81
CA VAL A 51 -5.62 16.68 5.38
C VAL A 51 -7.10 16.63 5.06
N ARG A 52 -7.55 17.41 4.07
CA ARG A 52 -8.92 17.38 3.55
C ARG A 52 -8.97 16.96 2.09
N MET A 53 -10.12 16.45 1.67
CA MET A 53 -10.43 16.17 0.27
C MET A 53 -11.18 17.36 -0.32
N THR A 54 -10.70 17.89 -1.44
CA THR A 54 -11.38 18.95 -2.19
C THR A 54 -12.60 18.40 -2.93
N SER A 55 -13.46 19.29 -3.43
CA SER A 55 -14.58 18.91 -4.31
C SER A 55 -14.15 18.25 -5.62
N SER A 56 -12.89 18.46 -6.05
CA SER A 56 -12.28 17.81 -7.22
C SER A 56 -11.66 16.43 -6.91
N GLY A 57 -11.72 15.96 -5.67
CA GLY A 57 -11.16 14.67 -5.26
C GLY A 57 -9.65 14.67 -5.06
N GLN A 58 -9.03 15.85 -4.88
CA GLN A 58 -7.63 16.00 -4.55
C GLN A 58 -7.45 16.17 -3.04
N LEU A 59 -6.32 15.73 -2.50
CA LEU A 59 -5.97 15.98 -1.10
C LEU A 59 -5.16 17.26 -0.97
N GLU A 60 -5.44 18.03 0.07
CA GLU A 60 -4.67 19.20 0.44
C GLU A 60 -4.47 19.29 1.95
N ILE A 61 -3.37 19.96 2.33
CA ILE A 61 -3.04 20.24 3.73
C ILE A 61 -3.70 21.56 4.11
N VAL A 62 -4.35 21.58 5.27
CA VAL A 62 -5.12 22.72 5.77
C VAL A 62 -4.83 23.00 7.24
N ASP A 63 -5.10 24.21 7.66
CA ASP A 63 -5.17 24.59 9.07
C ASP A 63 -6.51 24.14 9.66
N VAL A 64 -6.45 23.30 10.70
CA VAL A 64 -7.66 22.73 11.33
C VAL A 64 -8.52 23.84 11.94
N ALA A 65 -7.90 24.89 12.46
CA ALA A 65 -8.61 26.05 13.02
C ALA A 65 -9.48 26.78 12.00
N GLU A 66 -9.15 26.71 10.71
CA GLU A 66 -9.90 27.39 9.64
C GLU A 66 -11.04 26.53 9.09
N VAL A 67 -10.84 25.22 9.00
CA VAL A 67 -11.77 24.30 8.32
C VAL A 67 -12.62 23.46 9.26
N GLY A 68 -12.24 23.36 10.54
CA GLY A 68 -12.85 22.45 11.51
C GLY A 68 -12.44 20.99 11.32
N GLU A 69 -12.64 20.18 12.35
CA GLU A 69 -12.24 18.77 12.36
C GLU A 69 -13.10 17.89 11.44
N ASP A 70 -14.38 18.24 11.28
CA ASP A 70 -15.34 17.51 10.43
C ASP A 70 -15.00 17.58 8.93
N ALA A 71 -14.18 18.55 8.52
CA ALA A 71 -13.72 18.69 7.14
C ALA A 71 -12.55 17.76 6.79
N LEU A 72 -11.93 17.12 7.79
CA LEU A 72 -10.74 16.30 7.60
C LEU A 72 -11.09 14.91 7.10
N VAL A 73 -10.18 14.34 6.30
CA VAL A 73 -10.28 12.95 5.89
C VAL A 73 -10.02 12.05 7.10
N VAL A 74 -10.97 11.14 7.36
CA VAL A 74 -10.75 10.01 8.27
C VAL A 74 -10.04 8.90 7.49
N HIS A 75 -8.88 8.47 7.98
CA HIS A 75 -8.08 7.46 7.29
C HIS A 75 -8.72 6.07 7.42
N ASP A 76 -8.88 5.39 6.30
CA ASP A 76 -9.37 4.02 6.24
C ASP A 76 -8.37 3.15 5.46
N GLU A 77 -7.52 2.44 6.20
CA GLU A 77 -6.57 1.49 5.60
C GLU A 77 -7.27 0.25 5.02
N HIS A 78 -8.46 -0.10 5.49
CA HIS A 78 -9.22 -1.26 5.05
C HIS A 78 -10.09 -1.00 3.81
N ARG A 79 -10.01 0.21 3.26
CA ARG A 79 -10.78 0.60 2.09
C ARG A 79 -10.43 -0.26 0.86
N ASP A 80 -11.45 -0.93 0.33
CA ASP A 80 -11.32 -1.79 -0.87
C ASP A 80 -10.83 -1.00 -2.09
N ASP A 81 -11.30 0.23 -2.24
CA ASP A 81 -10.84 1.16 -3.28
C ASP A 81 -9.44 1.71 -2.94
N ALA A 82 -8.52 1.71 -3.92
CA ALA A 82 -7.15 2.18 -3.73
C ALA A 82 -6.98 3.71 -3.91
N GLY A 83 -8.04 4.43 -4.26
CA GLY A 83 -8.01 5.86 -4.59
C GLY A 83 -7.46 6.73 -3.47
N LEU A 84 -7.92 6.51 -2.23
CA LEU A 84 -7.43 7.26 -1.06
C LEU A 84 -5.93 7.00 -0.83
N ALA A 85 -5.50 5.74 -0.85
CA ALA A 85 -4.10 5.36 -0.66
C ALA A 85 -3.19 6.04 -1.71
N PHE A 86 -3.62 6.05 -2.97
CA PHE A 86 -2.90 6.74 -4.04
C PHE A 86 -2.91 8.27 -3.90
N ALA A 87 -4.00 8.86 -3.41
CA ALA A 87 -4.06 10.29 -3.18
C ALA A 87 -3.11 10.70 -2.05
N LEU A 88 -3.08 9.93 -0.95
CA LEU A 88 -2.16 10.13 0.17
C LEU A 88 -0.71 9.99 -0.28
N SER A 89 -0.38 9.01 -1.12
CA SER A 89 1.00 8.81 -1.59
C SER A 89 1.54 9.96 -2.44
N ARG A 90 0.65 10.84 -2.94
CA ARG A 90 1.01 12.03 -3.73
C ARG A 90 1.01 13.33 -2.95
N LEU A 91 0.64 13.30 -1.65
CA LEU A 91 0.60 14.50 -0.81
C LEU A 91 2.00 15.15 -0.70
N ALA A 92 3.03 14.31 -0.60
CA ALA A 92 4.42 14.73 -0.65
C ALA A 92 5.00 14.48 -2.04
N SER A 93 5.45 15.55 -2.71
CA SER A 93 6.22 15.42 -3.96
C SER A 93 7.69 15.07 -3.73
N GLY A 94 8.09 14.80 -2.48
CA GLY A 94 9.47 14.52 -2.07
C GLY A 94 9.66 14.59 -0.55
N PRO A 95 10.81 14.17 -0.02
CA PRO A 95 11.04 13.96 1.42
C PRO A 95 11.22 15.26 2.24
N THR A 96 11.03 16.42 1.62
CA THR A 96 11.15 17.74 2.27
C THR A 96 9.82 18.39 2.60
N LYS A 97 8.72 17.69 2.32
CA LYS A 97 7.35 18.14 2.57
C LYS A 97 6.65 17.22 3.58
N PRO A 98 5.53 17.64 4.16
CA PRO A 98 4.73 16.76 5.00
C PRO A 98 4.39 15.44 4.30
N THR A 99 4.94 14.36 4.82
CA THR A 99 4.93 13.04 4.20
C THR A 99 4.08 12.07 5.02
N PRO A 100 3.08 11.42 4.40
CA PRO A 100 2.33 10.36 5.06
C PRO A 100 3.19 9.13 5.36
N LEU A 101 3.06 8.61 6.58
CA LEU A 101 3.78 7.46 7.11
C LEU A 101 2.80 6.53 7.80
N GLY A 102 2.99 5.22 7.64
CA GLY A 102 2.13 4.20 8.21
C GLY A 102 1.54 3.30 7.13
N VAL A 103 0.44 2.63 7.46
CA VAL A 103 -0.26 1.75 6.52
C VAL A 103 -1.19 2.60 5.67
N PHE A 104 -0.88 2.70 4.38
CA PHE A 104 -1.75 3.40 3.43
C PHE A 104 -2.97 2.56 3.07
N ARG A 105 -2.79 1.24 2.97
CA ARG A 105 -3.83 0.29 2.60
C ARG A 105 -3.46 -1.13 3.02
N GLN A 106 -4.41 -1.82 3.63
CA GLN A 106 -4.36 -3.21 4.04
C GLN A 106 -5.72 -3.84 3.72
N VAL A 107 -5.76 -4.78 2.79
CA VAL A 107 -7.03 -5.42 2.39
C VAL A 107 -6.85 -6.91 2.22
N GLU A 108 -7.95 -7.63 2.32
CA GLU A 108 -8.02 -9.04 1.99
C GLU A 108 -8.40 -9.20 0.52
N ARG A 109 -7.55 -9.91 -0.24
CA ARG A 109 -7.81 -10.25 -1.65
C ARG A 109 -7.28 -11.65 -1.94
N PRO A 110 -7.87 -12.37 -2.92
CA PRO A 110 -7.35 -13.65 -3.36
C PRO A 110 -5.87 -13.57 -3.72
N VAL A 111 -5.09 -14.53 -3.22
CA VAL A 111 -3.67 -14.64 -3.50
C VAL A 111 -3.51 -15.56 -4.71
N TYR A 112 -2.71 -15.14 -5.69
CA TYR A 112 -2.50 -15.89 -6.92
C TYR A 112 -2.12 -17.38 -6.67
N GLY A 113 -1.18 -17.62 -5.76
CA GLY A 113 -0.73 -18.98 -5.42
C GLY A 113 -1.86 -19.86 -4.89
N ASP A 114 -2.65 -19.36 -3.95
CA ASP A 114 -3.77 -20.10 -3.36
C ASP A 114 -4.85 -20.40 -4.41
N ALA A 115 -5.16 -19.42 -5.26
CA ALA A 115 -6.12 -19.59 -6.35
C ALA A 115 -5.64 -20.61 -7.39
N MET A 116 -4.35 -20.60 -7.73
CA MET A 116 -3.75 -21.57 -8.65
C MET A 116 -3.80 -22.99 -8.07
N GLU A 117 -3.44 -23.16 -6.80
CA GLU A 117 -3.53 -24.45 -6.10
C GLU A 117 -4.96 -24.97 -6.00
N GLU A 118 -5.94 -24.08 -5.80
CA GLU A 118 -7.35 -24.45 -5.85
C GLU A 118 -7.77 -24.93 -7.24
N GLN A 119 -7.33 -24.24 -8.31
CA GLN A 119 -7.58 -24.65 -9.69
C GLN A 119 -7.00 -26.04 -9.99
N LEU A 120 -5.76 -26.30 -9.56
CA LEU A 120 -5.10 -27.61 -9.75
C LEU A 120 -5.83 -28.72 -9.00
N ARG A 121 -6.21 -28.49 -7.74
CA ARG A 121 -6.98 -29.46 -6.94
C ARG A 121 -8.34 -29.76 -7.58
N ALA A 122 -9.05 -28.73 -8.05
CA ALA A 122 -10.33 -28.91 -8.72
C ALA A 122 -10.20 -29.72 -10.03
N ALA A 123 -9.14 -29.48 -10.81
CA ALA A 123 -8.86 -30.25 -12.02
C ALA A 123 -8.55 -31.72 -11.69
N ALA A 124 -7.69 -31.98 -10.70
CA ALA A 124 -7.34 -33.33 -10.27
C ALA A 124 -8.54 -34.11 -9.71
N ALA A 125 -9.42 -33.44 -8.95
CA ALA A 125 -10.65 -34.07 -8.44
C ALA A 125 -11.60 -34.51 -9.57
N LYS A 126 -11.64 -33.74 -10.68
CA LYS A 126 -12.52 -34.02 -11.81
C LYS A 126 -11.92 -35.00 -12.82
N GLN A 127 -10.61 -34.92 -13.07
CA GLN A 127 -9.92 -35.63 -14.16
C GLN A 127 -9.01 -36.76 -13.65
N GLY A 128 -8.84 -36.89 -12.34
CA GLY A 128 -7.83 -37.76 -11.71
C GLY A 128 -6.46 -37.06 -11.62
N PRO A 129 -5.47 -37.70 -10.96
CA PRO A 129 -4.14 -37.13 -10.72
C PRO A 129 -3.29 -36.93 -11.99
N GLY A 130 -3.80 -37.33 -13.16
CA GLY A 130 -3.03 -37.47 -14.39
C GLY A 130 -2.15 -38.73 -14.37
N ASP A 131 -1.85 -39.25 -15.56
CA ASP A 131 -0.91 -40.35 -15.75
C ASP A 131 0.00 -39.96 -16.91
N LEU A 132 1.26 -39.67 -16.59
CA LEU A 132 2.26 -39.24 -17.57
C LEU A 132 2.56 -40.34 -18.59
N ALA A 133 2.64 -41.60 -18.17
CA ALA A 133 2.91 -42.71 -19.08
C ALA A 133 1.76 -42.90 -20.06
N LYS A 134 0.51 -42.80 -19.58
CA LYS A 134 -0.68 -42.81 -20.43
C LYS A 134 -0.72 -41.62 -21.39
N LEU A 135 -0.33 -40.42 -20.94
CA LEU A 135 -0.28 -39.23 -21.78
C LEU A 135 0.76 -39.40 -22.90
N LEU A 136 1.98 -39.81 -22.56
CA LEU A 136 3.07 -40.01 -23.53
C LEU A 136 2.75 -41.12 -24.53
N SER A 137 1.96 -42.12 -24.12
CA SER A 137 1.50 -43.22 -24.99
C SER A 137 0.15 -42.98 -25.66
N SER A 138 -0.46 -41.80 -25.51
CA SER A 138 -1.80 -41.51 -26.06
C SER A 138 -1.82 -41.19 -27.57
N GLY A 139 -0.66 -40.94 -28.17
CA GLY A 139 -0.49 -40.73 -29.62
C GLY A 139 0.00 -41.98 -30.34
N ASP A 140 0.35 -41.83 -31.62
CA ASP A 140 0.91 -42.93 -32.41
C ASP A 140 2.32 -43.29 -31.90
N THR A 141 2.41 -44.43 -31.22
CA THR A 141 3.68 -45.00 -30.73
C THR A 141 3.98 -46.31 -31.44
N TRP A 142 5.27 -46.64 -31.59
CA TRP A 142 5.70 -47.93 -32.11
C TRP A 142 6.72 -48.59 -31.17
N THR A 143 6.70 -49.91 -31.12
CA THR A 143 7.65 -50.71 -30.35
C THR A 143 8.80 -51.12 -31.25
N VAL A 144 10.05 -50.90 -30.82
CA VAL A 144 11.25 -51.40 -31.50
C VAL A 144 11.69 -52.67 -30.78
N ASN A 145 11.82 -53.76 -31.53
CA ASN A 145 12.32 -55.06 -31.06
C ASN A 145 13.73 -55.30 -31.57
#